data_AF-A0A139BPZ3-F1
#
_entry.id   AF-A0A139BPZ3-F1
#
_cell.length_a   1.000
_cell.length_b   1.000
_cell.length_c   1.000
_cell.angle_alpha   90.00
_cell.angle_beta   90.00
_cell.angle_gamma   90.00
#
_symmetry.space_group_name_H-M   'P 1'
#
loop_
_entity.id
_entity.type
_entity.pdbx_description
1 polymer ?
#
loop_
_entity_poly.entity_id
_entity_poly.type
_entity_poly.pdbx_seq_one_letter_code
_entity_poly.pdbx_strand_id
1 'polypeptide(L)'
;MKKSLKFLVAAAGLIAISAATAGTFSTAPCKACHAVDKDVVGPAWKRVAEKYGNEEALAKVFKGGFKVEDRKIASSEPKFKSQAAIMTGQYNTLIKGHEDEAAKALFAAVKSGKM
;
A
#
# COMPACT_ATOMS: atom_id res chain seq x y z
N MET A 1 26.33 -23.94 33.69
CA MET A 1 25.82 -23.07 34.76
C MET A 1 25.94 -21.62 34.31
N LYS A 2 24.86 -20.83 34.48
CA LYS A 2 24.62 -19.51 33.91
C LYS A 2 25.45 -18.40 34.60
N LYS A 3 25.97 -17.45 33.81
CA LYS A 3 26.31 -16.07 34.22
C LYS A 3 26.38 -15.21 32.95
N SER A 4 25.24 -14.79 32.39
CA SER A 4 24.60 -13.49 32.64
C SER A 4 25.60 -12.33 32.77
N LEU A 5 26.05 -11.79 31.63
CA LEU A 5 26.61 -10.45 31.55
C LEU A 5 25.81 -9.66 30.51
N LYS A 6 24.96 -8.78 31.00
CA LYS A 6 24.24 -7.77 30.21
C LYS A 6 25.15 -6.56 30.15
N PHE A 7 25.56 -6.13 28.97
CA PHE A 7 25.95 -4.74 28.77
C PHE A 7 25.37 -4.20 27.46
N LEU A 8 24.74 -3.06 27.65
CA LEU A 8 23.94 -2.22 26.79
C LEU A 8 24.84 -1.59 25.70
N VAL A 9 24.52 -1.80 24.43
CA VAL A 9 25.00 -0.94 23.33
C VAL A 9 23.78 -0.22 22.76
N ALA A 10 23.80 1.10 22.87
CA ALA A 10 22.77 2.00 22.42
C ALA A 10 22.61 1.90 20.89
N ALA A 11 21.44 1.46 20.44
CA ALA A 11 21.06 1.57 19.03
C ALA A 11 20.60 3.02 18.78
N ALA A 12 21.55 3.89 18.42
CA ALA A 12 21.24 5.14 17.73
C ALA A 12 20.86 4.83 16.28
N GLY A 13 19.66 4.27 16.10
CA GLY A 13 19.03 4.18 14.79
C GLY A 13 18.49 5.55 14.42
N LEU A 14 19.29 6.37 13.73
CA LEU A 14 18.74 7.41 12.87
C LEU A 14 17.94 6.69 11.78
N ILE A 15 16.66 6.45 12.03
CA ILE A 15 15.71 6.29 10.94
C ILE A 15 15.62 7.68 10.33
N ALA A 16 16.33 7.87 9.23
CA ALA A 16 16.05 8.97 8.32
C ALA A 16 14.57 8.83 7.93
N ILE A 17 13.72 9.62 8.57
CA ILE A 17 12.40 9.94 8.02
C ILE A 17 12.73 10.82 6.83
N SER A 18 12.94 10.19 5.67
CA SER A 18 12.83 10.87 4.40
C SER A 18 11.40 11.38 4.34
N ALA A 19 11.18 12.63 4.73
CA ALA A 19 9.99 13.36 4.35
C ALA A 19 10.10 13.58 2.83
N ALA A 20 9.73 12.55 2.07
CA ALA A 20 9.62 12.63 0.63
C ALA A 20 8.69 13.80 0.31
N THR A 21 9.24 14.78 -0.39
CA THR A 21 8.53 15.95 -0.86
C THR A 21 7.37 15.48 -1.75
N ALA A 22 6.15 15.81 -1.34
CA ALA A 22 4.90 15.40 -1.99
C ALA A 22 4.84 15.87 -3.44
N GLY A 23 5.34 15.05 -4.37
CA GLY A 23 4.78 15.00 -5.71
C GLY A 23 3.39 14.39 -5.60
N THR A 24 2.39 15.00 -6.23
CA THR A 24 1.05 14.39 -6.32
C THR A 24 1.18 13.09 -7.11
N PHE A 25 1.13 11.96 -6.42
CA PHE A 25 1.07 10.66 -7.09
C PHE A 25 -0.16 10.61 -8.00
N SER A 26 0.06 10.36 -9.29
CA SER A 26 -1.02 10.35 -10.26
C SER A 26 -1.80 9.04 -10.17
N THR A 27 -3.08 9.15 -9.84
CA THR A 27 -4.05 8.06 -9.79
C THR A 27 -4.73 7.81 -11.14
N ALA A 28 -4.45 8.62 -12.17
CA ALA A 28 -5.08 8.53 -13.47
C ALA A 28 -4.96 7.13 -14.13
N PRO A 29 -3.78 6.46 -14.11
CA PRO A 29 -3.66 5.10 -14.67
C PRO A 29 -4.52 4.07 -13.93
N CYS A 30 -4.77 4.29 -12.64
CA CYS A 30 -5.51 3.35 -11.80
C CYS A 30 -7.02 3.35 -12.10
N LYS A 31 -7.56 4.45 -12.66
CA LYS A 31 -9.00 4.61 -12.98
C LYS A 31 -9.52 3.63 -14.01
N ALA A 32 -8.64 3.10 -14.87
CA ALA A 32 -9.03 2.11 -15.86
C ALA A 32 -9.52 0.81 -15.21
N CYS A 33 -8.99 0.48 -14.03
CA CYS A 33 -9.27 -0.79 -13.35
C CYS A 33 -9.91 -0.62 -11.98
N HIS A 34 -9.94 0.58 -11.41
CA HIS A 34 -10.52 0.86 -10.10
C HIS A 34 -11.54 1.99 -10.20
N ALA A 35 -12.56 1.91 -9.35
CA ALA A 35 -13.46 3.00 -9.06
C ALA A 35 -13.46 3.27 -7.55
N VAL A 36 -13.97 4.43 -7.13
CA VAL A 36 -14.03 4.78 -5.70
C VAL A 36 -15.04 3.91 -4.96
N ASP A 37 -16.23 3.72 -5.53
CA ASP A 37 -17.44 3.30 -4.83
C ASP A 37 -17.97 1.92 -5.24
N LYS A 38 -17.48 1.34 -6.34
CA LYS A 38 -17.90 0.03 -6.84
C LYS A 38 -16.74 -0.79 -7.35
N ASP A 39 -16.90 -2.10 -7.28
CA ASP A 39 -15.96 -3.04 -7.87
C ASP A 39 -16.08 -3.02 -9.40
N VAL A 40 -14.94 -3.07 -10.08
CA VAL A 40 -14.84 -3.19 -11.53
C VAL A 40 -13.84 -4.30 -11.86
N VAL A 41 -12.73 -4.00 -12.53
CA VAL A 41 -11.63 -4.97 -12.73
C VAL A 41 -10.92 -5.27 -11.39
N GLY A 42 -10.66 -4.22 -10.62
CA GLY A 42 -10.14 -4.26 -9.26
C GLY A 42 -11.19 -3.86 -8.22
N PRO A 43 -10.88 -4.04 -6.93
CA PRO A 43 -11.77 -3.67 -5.84
C PRO A 43 -12.00 -2.16 -5.76
N ALA A 44 -13.19 -1.77 -5.31
CA ALA A 44 -13.49 -0.38 -4.99
C ALA A 44 -12.50 0.18 -3.97
N TRP A 45 -12.02 1.41 -4.18
CA TRP A 45 -11.08 2.01 -3.24
C TRP A 45 -11.66 2.25 -1.85
N LYS A 46 -12.98 2.50 -1.72
CA LYS A 46 -13.65 2.53 -0.41
C LYS A 46 -13.44 1.22 0.37
N ARG A 47 -13.64 0.08 -0.29
CA ARG A 47 -13.43 -1.25 0.33
C ARG A 47 -11.98 -1.43 0.74
N VAL A 48 -11.03 -1.04 -0.13
CA VAL A 48 -9.59 -1.08 0.17
C VAL A 48 -9.29 -0.24 1.40
N ALA A 49 -9.73 1.02 1.43
CA ALA A 49 -9.53 1.93 2.56
C ALA A 49 -10.12 1.36 3.85
N GLU A 50 -11.33 0.80 3.82
CA GLU A 50 -11.96 0.16 4.99
C GLU A 50 -11.16 -1.05 5.51
N LYS A 51 -10.61 -1.89 4.64
CA LYS A 51 -9.84 -3.08 5.06
C LYS A 51 -8.44 -2.74 5.58
N TYR A 52 -7.86 -1.64 5.13
CA TYR A 52 -6.55 -1.19 5.62
C TYR A 52 -6.67 -0.20 6.80
N GLY A 53 -7.78 0.51 6.93
CA GLY A 53 -8.08 1.44 8.02
C GLY A 53 -7.45 2.81 7.82
N ASN A 54 -6.17 2.87 7.42
CA ASN A 54 -5.46 4.10 7.14
C ASN A 54 -4.39 3.93 6.06
N GLU A 55 -3.85 5.06 5.59
CA GLU A 55 -2.84 5.13 4.54
C GLU A 55 -1.52 4.48 4.97
N GLU A 56 -1.13 4.59 6.24
CA GLU A 56 0.11 4.01 6.76
C GLU A 56 0.10 2.48 6.72
N ALA A 57 -1.05 1.86 7.01
CA ALA A 57 -1.22 0.42 6.97
C ALA A 57 -1.14 -0.11 5.52
N LEU A 58 -1.71 0.62 4.56
CA LEU A 58 -1.59 0.28 3.14
C LEU A 58 -0.16 0.49 2.63
N ALA A 59 0.46 1.62 2.96
CA ALA A 59 1.83 1.93 2.61
C ALA A 59 2.81 0.86 3.13
N LYS A 60 2.58 0.31 4.33
CA LYS A 60 3.37 -0.79 4.87
C LYS A 60 3.31 -2.05 3.99
N VAL A 61 2.16 -2.35 3.40
CA VAL A 61 2.02 -3.49 2.47
C VAL A 61 2.71 -3.21 1.13
N PHE A 62 2.60 -1.98 0.62
CA PHE A 62 3.38 -1.57 -0.56
C PHE A 62 4.88 -1.68 -0.29
N LYS A 63 5.39 -1.12 0.81
CA LYS A 63 6.80 -1.22 1.23
C LYS A 63 7.26 -2.68 1.44
N GLY A 64 6.35 -3.56 1.83
CA GLY A 64 6.58 -5.01 1.92
C GLY A 64 6.71 -5.73 0.58
N GLY A 65 6.63 -5.01 -0.55
CA GLY A 65 6.72 -5.55 -1.91
C GLY A 65 5.38 -5.95 -2.50
N PHE A 66 4.26 -5.60 -1.85
CA PHE A 66 2.91 -5.91 -2.31
C PHE A 66 2.70 -7.38 -2.72
N LYS A 67 3.21 -8.30 -1.88
CA LYS A 67 3.11 -9.75 -2.10
C LYS A 67 1.65 -10.18 -2.20
N VAL A 68 1.38 -11.23 -2.97
CA VAL A 68 0.01 -11.64 -3.30
C VAL A 68 -0.79 -11.96 -2.04
N GLU A 69 -0.17 -12.66 -1.10
CA GLU A 69 -0.73 -13.05 0.20
C GLU A 69 -1.12 -11.86 1.09
N ASP A 70 -0.42 -10.73 1.01
CA ASP A 70 -0.62 -9.56 1.88
C ASP A 70 -1.76 -8.63 1.39
N ARG A 71 -2.34 -8.92 0.22
CA ARG A 71 -3.40 -8.11 -0.40
C ARG A 71 -4.76 -8.44 0.19
N LYS A 72 -5.09 -7.89 1.35
CA LYS A 72 -6.29 -8.21 2.17
C LYS A 72 -7.59 -8.47 1.38
N ILE A 73 -7.86 -7.68 0.33
CA ILE A 73 -9.04 -7.87 -0.54
C ILE A 73 -8.70 -8.69 -1.77
N ALA A 74 -7.64 -8.33 -2.49
CA ALA A 74 -7.36 -8.93 -3.78
C ALA A 74 -6.92 -10.41 -3.68
N SER A 75 -6.41 -10.85 -2.53
CA SER A 75 -5.98 -12.23 -2.31
C SER A 75 -7.11 -13.13 -1.78
N SER A 76 -8.13 -12.54 -1.16
CA SER A 76 -9.22 -13.27 -0.51
C SER A 76 -10.39 -13.58 -1.43
N GLU A 77 -10.55 -12.81 -2.52
CA GLU A 77 -11.66 -13.01 -3.48
C GLU A 77 -11.16 -13.57 -4.81
N PRO A 78 -11.69 -14.71 -5.30
CA PRO A 78 -11.22 -15.35 -6.54
C PRO A 78 -11.20 -14.43 -7.76
N LYS A 79 -12.22 -13.55 -7.89
CA LYS A 79 -12.33 -12.60 -9.00
C LYS A 79 -11.10 -11.68 -9.08
N PHE A 80 -10.63 -11.16 -7.95
CA PHE A 80 -9.46 -10.27 -7.91
C PHE A 80 -8.15 -11.03 -7.88
N LYS A 81 -8.14 -12.22 -7.27
CA LYS A 81 -6.95 -13.08 -7.21
C LYS A 81 -6.49 -13.49 -8.61
N SER A 82 -7.42 -13.67 -9.55
CA SER A 82 -7.10 -13.92 -10.96
C SER A 82 -6.29 -12.77 -11.60
N GLN A 83 -6.41 -11.55 -11.09
CA GLN A 83 -5.71 -10.35 -11.57
C GLN A 83 -4.37 -10.12 -10.86
N ALA A 84 -3.92 -11.06 -10.01
CA ALA A 84 -2.75 -10.86 -9.16
C ALA A 84 -1.47 -10.50 -9.95
N ALA A 85 -1.26 -11.11 -11.11
CA ALA A 85 -0.11 -10.82 -11.97
C ALA A 85 -0.14 -9.40 -12.53
N ILE A 86 -1.30 -8.94 -13.00
CA ILE A 86 -1.50 -7.57 -13.50
C ILE A 86 -1.26 -6.57 -12.36
N MET A 87 -1.84 -6.83 -11.18
CA MET A 87 -1.63 -5.99 -10.00
C MET A 87 -0.17 -5.91 -9.58
N THR A 88 0.58 -7.02 -9.64
CA THR A 88 2.04 -7.03 -9.39
C THR A 88 2.77 -6.16 -10.40
N GLY A 89 2.42 -6.25 -11.68
CA GLY A 89 3.01 -5.42 -12.75
C GLY A 89 2.76 -3.93 -12.50
N GLN A 90 1.51 -3.54 -12.24
CA GLN A 90 1.16 -2.15 -11.94
C GLN A 90 1.85 -1.63 -10.69
N TYR A 91 1.97 -2.46 -9.64
CA TYR A 91 2.75 -2.09 -8.45
C TYR A 91 4.23 -1.82 -8.81
N ASN A 92 4.87 -2.73 -9.53
CA ASN A 92 6.29 -2.60 -9.88
C ASN A 92 6.58 -1.38 -10.77
N THR A 93 5.64 -1.01 -11.63
CA THR A 93 5.81 0.10 -12.58
C THR A 93 5.39 1.45 -12.00
N LEU A 94 4.31 1.49 -11.23
CA LEU A 94 3.69 2.76 -10.81
C LEU A 94 3.88 3.07 -9.33
N ILE A 95 3.91 2.07 -8.45
CA ILE A 95 3.87 2.28 -6.98
C ILE A 95 5.24 2.11 -6.33
N LYS A 96 6.07 1.18 -6.81
CA LYS A 96 7.37 0.90 -6.22
C LYS A 96 8.28 2.14 -6.28
N GLY A 97 8.77 2.57 -5.13
CA GLY A 97 9.49 3.84 -4.95
C GLY A 97 8.63 5.05 -4.61
N HIS A 98 7.30 4.89 -4.58
CA HIS A 98 6.29 5.91 -4.25
C HIS A 98 5.21 5.35 -3.31
N GLU A 99 5.58 4.43 -2.42
CA GLU A 99 4.64 3.63 -1.64
C GLU A 99 3.78 4.47 -0.69
N ASP A 100 4.36 5.49 -0.07
CA ASP A 100 3.64 6.40 0.83
C ASP A 100 2.71 7.33 0.05
N GLU A 101 3.17 7.85 -1.09
CA GLU A 101 2.41 8.77 -1.93
C GLU A 101 1.24 8.05 -2.61
N ALA A 102 1.44 6.81 -3.06
CA ALA A 102 0.38 5.99 -3.65
C ALA A 102 -0.73 5.65 -2.63
N ALA A 103 -0.34 5.29 -1.40
CA ALA A 103 -1.31 5.03 -0.33
C ALA A 103 -2.10 6.30 0.01
N LYS A 104 -1.42 7.44 0.21
CA LYS A 104 -2.05 8.74 0.43
C LYS A 104 -3.01 9.12 -0.69
N ALA A 105 -2.62 8.93 -1.94
CA ALA A 105 -3.45 9.26 -3.08
C ALA A 105 -4.73 8.41 -3.16
N LEU A 106 -4.64 7.11 -2.82
CA LEU A 106 -5.82 6.25 -2.71
C LEU A 106 -6.79 6.78 -1.64
N PHE A 107 -6.30 7.07 -0.44
CA PHE A 107 -7.15 7.58 0.65
C PHE A 107 -7.70 8.98 0.36
N ALA A 108 -6.92 9.85 -0.27
CA ALA A 108 -7.37 11.16 -0.73
C ALA A 108 -8.50 11.05 -1.76
N ALA A 109 -8.41 10.10 -2.70
CA ALA A 109 -9.44 9.85 -3.69
C ALA A 109 -10.73 9.28 -3.07
N VAL A 110 -10.60 8.42 -2.06
CA VAL A 110 -11.75 7.93 -1.27
C VAL A 110 -12.44 9.09 -0.55
N LYS A 111 -11.66 9.98 0.06
CA LYS A 111 -12.18 11.17 0.77
C LYS A 111 -12.84 12.18 -0.17
N SER A 112 -12.28 12.40 -1.36
CA SER A 112 -12.79 13.37 -2.34
C SER A 112 -13.92 12.80 -3.19
N GLY A 113 -14.11 11.48 -3.21
CA GLY A 113 -15.01 10.80 -4.14
C GLY A 113 -14.53 10.83 -5.59
N LYS A 114 -13.29 11.27 -5.84
CA LYS A 114 -12.72 11.47 -7.18
C LYS A 114 -11.35 10.79 -7.23
N MET A 115 -11.16 9.93 -8.22
CA MET A 115 -9.83 9.45 -8.57
C MET A 115 -9.08 10.48 -9.37
#